data_AF-A0A7C3WIT6-F1
#
_entry.id   AF-A0A7C3WIT6-F1
#
_cell.length_a   1.000
_cell.length_b   1.000
_cell.length_c   1.000
_cell.angle_alpha   90.00
_cell.angle_beta   90.00
_cell.angle_gamma   90.00
#
_symmetry.space_group_name_H-M   'P 1'
#
loop_
_entity.id
_entity.type
_entity.pdbx_description
1 polymer ?
#
loop_
_entity_poly.entity_id
_entity_poly.type
_entity_poly.pdbx_seq_one_letter_code
_entity_poly.pdbx_strand_id
1 'polypeptide(L)'
;MQVKVYVPKIVEIPSEYLPALAKRAADSLGPRASEVAATRGHLVRQAVQDGLLREFDHLIGEDGTVDLVCDPGMEIPLELDNKTLTLVELLEALQYKRTWSEMKSSAEAA
;
A
#
# COMPACT_ATOMS: atom_id res chain seq x y z
N MET A 1 8.69 -1.27 -23.45
CA MET A 1 7.53 -0.57 -22.87
C MET A 1 7.74 -0.53 -21.36
N GLN A 2 7.58 0.63 -20.72
CA GLN A 2 7.75 0.76 -19.26
C GLN A 2 6.39 0.82 -18.59
N VAL A 3 6.17 -0.03 -17.58
CA VAL A 3 4.90 -0.10 -16.85
C VAL A 3 5.20 0.03 -15.36
N LYS A 4 4.47 0.91 -14.69
CA LYS A 4 4.48 1.06 -13.24
C LYS A 4 3.64 -0.04 -12.61
N VAL A 5 4.23 -0.88 -11.77
CA VAL A 5 3.55 -2.02 -11.13
C VAL A 5 3.61 -1.85 -9.61
N TYR A 6 2.45 -2.00 -8.97
CA TYR A 6 2.35 -2.06 -7.51
C TYR A 6 2.74 -3.44 -7.01
N VAL A 7 3.83 -3.53 -6.24
CA VAL A 7 4.31 -4.78 -5.66
C VAL A 7 3.99 -4.79 -4.17
N PRO A 8 3.29 -5.82 -3.66
CA PRO A 8 3.02 -5.94 -2.23
C PRO A 8 4.32 -6.08 -1.44
N LYS A 9 4.47 -5.28 -0.39
CA LYS A 9 5.60 -5.38 0.53
C LYS A 9 5.11 -5.60 1.96
N ILE A 10 5.76 -6.53 2.64
CA ILE A 10 5.53 -6.76 4.07
C ILE A 10 6.38 -5.74 4.82
N VAL A 11 5.74 -4.99 5.71
CA VAL A 11 6.41 -4.06 6.63
C VAL A 11 6.12 -4.48 8.05
N GLU A 12 7.16 -4.51 8.87
CA GLU A 12 7.06 -4.82 10.29
C GLU A 12 7.24 -3.54 11.09
N ILE A 13 6.24 -3.22 11.91
CA ILE A 13 6.29 -2.10 12.84
C ILE A 13 6.24 -2.69 14.25
N PRO A 14 7.26 -2.47 15.09
CA PRO A 14 7.26 -2.98 16.46
C PRO A 14 6.06 -2.44 17.25
N SER A 15 5.45 -3.30 18.07
CA SER A 15 4.16 -3.03 18.70
C SER A 15 4.21 -1.87 19.68
N GLU A 16 5.37 -1.61 20.29
CA GLU A 16 5.63 -0.47 21.17
C GLU A 16 5.44 0.89 20.49
N TYR A 17 5.58 0.97 19.16
CA TYR A 17 5.40 2.20 18.41
C TYR A 17 3.95 2.42 17.96
N LEU A 18 3.11 1.37 17.94
CA LEU A 18 1.75 1.44 17.40
C LEU A 18 0.86 2.47 18.10
N PRO A 19 0.83 2.61 19.45
CA PRO A 19 -0.03 3.61 20.09
C PRO A 19 0.37 5.04 19.72
N ALA A 20 1.68 5.31 19.65
CA ALA A 20 2.20 6.63 19.31
C ALA A 20 1.96 6.95 17.82
N LEU A 21 2.13 5.96 16.93
CA LEU A 21 1.82 6.08 15.51
C LEU A 21 0.33 6.29 15.26
N ALA A 22 -0.54 5.57 15.94
CA ALA A 22 -1.99 5.72 15.81
C ALA A 22 -2.46 7.12 16.19
N LYS A 23 -1.90 7.68 17.28
CA LYS A 23 -2.19 9.05 17.67
C LYS A 23 -1.74 10.05 16.60
N ARG A 24 -0.48 9.97 16.14
CA ARG A 24 0.04 10.88 15.11
C ARG A 24 -0.70 10.75 13.78
N ALA A 25 -1.01 9.53 13.37
CA ALA A 25 -1.79 9.26 12.16
C ALA A 25 -3.21 9.88 12.25
N ALA A 26 -3.84 9.83 13.43
CA ALA A 26 -5.11 10.50 13.67
C ALA A 26 -4.96 12.03 13.65
N ASP A 27 -3.92 12.57 14.29
CA ASP A 27 -3.63 14.01 14.28
C ASP A 27 -3.43 14.53 12.83
N SER A 28 -2.77 13.73 11.97
CA SER A 28 -2.56 14.01 10.55
C SER A 28 -3.84 13.97 9.69
N LEU A 29 -4.92 13.32 10.15
CA LEU A 29 -6.24 13.34 9.46
C LEU A 29 -6.97 14.69 9.62
N GLY A 30 -6.46 15.58 10.48
CA GLY A 30 -7.00 16.91 10.68
C GLY A 30 -8.42 16.89 11.24
N PRO A 31 -9.31 17.83 10.83
CA PRO A 31 -10.66 17.96 11.40
C PRO A 31 -11.56 16.72 11.29
N ARG A 32 -11.20 15.76 10.41
CA ARG A 32 -11.96 14.53 10.19
C ARG A 32 -11.51 13.37 11.07
N ALA A 33 -10.50 13.57 11.93
CA ALA A 33 -9.99 12.54 12.83
C ALA A 33 -11.05 11.99 13.80
N SER A 34 -12.08 12.79 14.14
CA SER A 34 -13.21 12.34 14.96
C SER A 34 -14.23 11.49 14.21
N GLU A 35 -14.20 11.52 12.87
CA GLU A 35 -15.16 10.82 12.00
C GLU A 35 -14.59 9.52 11.44
N VAL A 36 -13.26 9.43 11.31
CA VAL A 36 -12.58 8.33 10.65
C VAL A 36 -11.42 7.85 11.50
N ALA A 37 -11.43 6.57 11.85
CA ALA A 37 -10.29 5.93 12.52
C ALA A 37 -9.10 5.81 11.54
N ALA A 38 -7.89 6.03 12.04
CA ALA A 38 -6.67 5.83 11.27
C ALA A 38 -6.56 4.36 10.81
N THR A 39 -6.49 4.15 9.50
CA THR A 39 -6.31 2.81 8.90
C THR A 39 -4.86 2.35 8.95
N ARG A 40 -4.57 1.09 8.62
CA ARG A 40 -3.18 0.59 8.56
C ARG A 40 -2.32 1.39 7.58
N GLY A 41 -2.90 1.84 6.47
CA GLY A 41 -2.18 2.69 5.51
C GLY A 41 -1.76 4.03 6.10
N HIS A 42 -2.54 4.61 7.01
CA HIS A 42 -2.15 5.83 7.72
C HIS A 42 -0.98 5.55 8.68
N LEU A 43 -1.02 4.41 9.38
CA LEU A 43 0.08 4.01 10.28
C LEU A 43 1.39 3.82 9.52
N VAL A 44 1.36 3.16 8.35
CA VAL A 44 2.57 2.91 7.55
C VAL A 44 3.13 4.23 7.00
N ARG A 45 2.29 5.12 6.46
CA ARG A 45 2.75 6.44 6.01
C ARG A 45 3.36 7.26 7.14
N GLN A 46 2.75 7.23 8.33
CA GLN A 46 3.30 7.90 9.50
C GLN A 46 4.64 7.29 9.93
N ALA A 47 4.78 5.95 9.87
CA ALA A 47 6.03 5.27 10.22
C ALA A 47 7.17 5.60 9.24
N VAL A 48 6.86 5.80 7.95
CA VAL A 48 7.83 6.31 6.97
C VAL A 48 8.22 7.75 7.29
N GLN A 49 7.25 8.64 7.54
CA GLN A 49 7.53 10.04 7.92
C GLN A 49 8.36 10.16 9.20
N ASP A 50 8.12 9.29 10.17
CA ASP A 50 8.84 9.26 11.44
C ASP A 50 10.24 8.62 11.31
N GLY A 51 10.61 8.11 10.12
CA GLY A 51 11.91 7.48 9.86
C GLY A 51 12.09 6.10 10.50
N LEU A 52 10.99 5.45 10.90
CA LEU A 52 11.00 4.07 11.42
C LEU A 52 11.25 3.06 10.30
N LEU A 53 10.86 3.40 9.07
CA LEU A 53 10.97 2.54 7.90
C LEU A 53 11.90 3.17 6.85
N ARG A 54 13.19 3.33 7.20
CA ARG A 54 14.20 4.05 6.39
C ARG A 54 14.36 3.57 4.94
N GLU A 55 14.06 2.30 4.69
CA GLU A 55 14.09 1.74 3.34
C GLU A 55 13.07 2.40 2.38
N PHE A 56 12.07 3.10 2.91
CA PHE A 56 11.04 3.80 2.15
C PHE A 56 11.21 5.32 2.14
N ASP A 57 12.32 5.87 2.63
CA ASP A 57 12.55 7.32 2.65
C ASP A 57 12.48 7.94 1.24
N HIS A 58 12.79 7.15 0.21
CA HIS A 58 12.69 7.55 -1.20
C HIS A 58 11.24 7.77 -1.69
N LEU A 59 10.23 7.33 -0.91
CA LEU A 59 8.81 7.58 -1.19
C LEU A 59 8.32 8.91 -0.61
N ILE A 60 9.16 9.64 0.15
CA ILE A 60 8.83 10.95 0.68
C ILE A 60 9.04 11.99 -0.42
N GLY A 61 7.96 12.62 -0.86
CA GLY A 61 7.98 13.72 -1.82
C GLY A 61 8.60 14.98 -1.24
N GLU A 62 8.91 15.95 -2.12
CA GLU A 62 9.47 17.25 -1.73
C GLU A 62 8.55 18.07 -0.82
N ASP A 63 7.25 17.77 -0.83
CA ASP A 63 6.22 18.34 0.01
C ASP A 63 6.05 17.61 1.36
N GLY A 64 6.84 16.57 1.61
CA GLY A 64 6.77 15.73 2.81
C GLY A 64 5.65 14.69 2.78
N THR A 65 4.93 14.54 1.68
CA THR A 65 3.91 13.50 1.52
C THR A 65 4.55 12.16 1.19
N VAL A 66 3.93 11.05 1.60
CA VAL A 66 4.45 9.70 1.32
C VAL A 66 3.66 9.08 0.17
N ASP A 67 4.32 8.86 -0.96
CA ASP A 67 3.76 8.20 -2.14
C ASP A 67 3.69 6.68 -1.94
N LEU A 68 2.76 6.26 -1.08
CA LEU A 68 2.48 4.87 -0.74
C LEU A 68 1.02 4.57 -1.05
N VAL A 69 0.77 3.58 -1.90
CA VAL A 69 -0.57 3.05 -2.14
C VAL A 69 -0.77 1.87 -1.22
N CYS A 70 -1.88 1.85 -0.47
CA CYS A 70 -2.30 0.66 0.27
C CYS A 70 -3.47 0.03 -0.47
N ASP A 71 -3.45 -1.28 -0.65
CA ASP A 71 -4.57 -2.00 -1.25
C ASP A 71 -5.87 -1.70 -0.47
N PRO A 72 -6.96 -1.23 -1.11
CA PRO A 72 -8.19 -0.85 -0.41
C PRO A 72 -8.96 -2.05 0.19
N GLY A 73 -8.70 -3.28 -0.25
CA GLY A 73 -9.31 -4.49 0.31
C GLY A 73 -8.48 -5.15 1.41
N MET A 74 -7.15 -5.14 1.29
CA MET A 74 -6.24 -5.85 2.21
C MET A 74 -5.34 -4.92 3.05
N GLU A 75 -5.36 -3.61 2.79
CA GLU A 75 -4.53 -2.56 3.39
C GLU A 75 -3.01 -2.85 3.38
N ILE A 76 -2.54 -3.64 2.41
CA ILE A 76 -1.12 -3.99 2.26
C ILE A 76 -0.40 -2.83 1.57
N PRO A 77 0.75 -2.36 2.09
CA PRO A 77 1.58 -1.38 1.39
C PRO A 77 2.06 -1.90 0.03
N LEU A 78 1.88 -1.09 -0.99
CA LEU A 78 2.29 -1.37 -2.35
C LEU A 78 3.42 -0.41 -2.72
N GLU A 79 4.59 -0.96 -3.04
CA GLU A 79 5.73 -0.21 -3.57
C GLU A 79 5.56 -0.07 -5.10
N LEU A 80 5.92 1.10 -5.63
CA LEU A 80 5.80 1.43 -7.05
C LEU A 80 7.09 1.03 -7.76
N ASP A 81 7.13 -0.18 -8.33
CA ASP A 81 8.29 -0.69 -9.03
C ASP A 81 8.19 -0.42 -10.55
N ASN A 82 9.30 0.00 -11.15
CA ASN A 82 9.38 0.25 -12.60
C ASN A 82 9.91 -1.00 -13.29
N LYS A 83 8.99 -1.86 -13.76
CA LYS A 83 9.37 -3.06 -14.52
C LYS A 83 9.31 -2.81 -16.01
N THR A 84 10.37 -3.19 -16.71
CA THR A 84 10.36 -3.27 -18.17
C THR A 84 9.88 -4.66 -18.54
N LEU A 85 8.67 -4.73 -19.11
CA LEU A 85 8.08 -5.97 -19.57
C LEU A 85 8.16 -6.04 -21.10
N THR A 86 8.38 -7.25 -21.61
CA THR A 86 8.10 -7.59 -23.00
C THR A 86 6.59 -7.67 -23.24
N LEU A 87 6.18 -7.60 -24.51
CA LEU A 87 4.75 -7.71 -24.88
C LEU A 87 4.13 -9.03 -24.38
N VAL A 88 4.91 -10.11 -24.40
CA VAL A 88 4.48 -11.45 -23.98
C VAL A 88 4.26 -11.49 -22.47
N GLU A 89 5.21 -11.02 -21.67
CA GLU A 89 5.10 -10.99 -20.21
C GLU A 89 3.94 -10.09 -19.73
N LEU A 90 3.66 -8.99 -20.45
CA LEU A 90 2.49 -8.17 -20.18
C LEU A 90 1.18 -8.93 -20.44
N LEU A 91 1.09 -9.62 -21.58
CA LEU A 91 -0.10 -10.40 -21.95
C LEU A 91 -0.35 -11.52 -20.94
N GLU A 92 0.70 -12.21 -20.49
CA GLU A 92 0.61 -13.23 -19.44
C GLU A 92 0.14 -12.66 -18.11
N ALA A 93 0.70 -11.54 -17.65
CA ALA A 93 0.27 -10.88 -16.41
C ALA A 93 -1.19 -10.40 -16.45
N LEU A 94 -1.66 -9.93 -17.62
CA LEU A 94 -3.05 -9.52 -17.84
C LEU A 94 -4.00 -10.72 -17.93
N GLN A 95 -3.56 -11.83 -18.53
CA GLN A 95 -4.32 -13.07 -18.58
C GLN A 95 -4.47 -13.70 -17.19
N TYR A 96 -3.45 -13.63 -16.34
CA TYR A 96 -3.52 -14.10 -14.95
C TYR A 96 -4.57 -13.36 -14.11
N LYS A 97 -4.85 -12.08 -14.41
CA LYS A 97 -5.93 -11.33 -13.74
C LYS A 97 -7.34 -11.81 -14.11
N ARG A 98 -7.55 -12.45 -15.27
CA ARG A 98 -8.87 -13.01 -15.63
C ARG A 98 -9.23 -14.22 -14.77
N THR A 99 -8.25 -15.06 -14.46
CA THR A 99 -8.46 -16.29 -13.67
C THR A 99 -8.91 -15.99 -12.23
N TRP A 100 -8.48 -14.87 -11.65
CA TRP A 100 -8.89 -14.45 -10.30
C TRP A 100 -10.33 -13.94 -10.21
N SER A 101 -10.84 -13.29 -11.27
CA SER A 101 -12.25 -12.91 -11.34
C SER A 101 -13.16 -14.13 -11.57
N GLU A 102 -12.70 -15.12 -12.37
CA GLU A 102 -13.46 -16.35 -12.64
C GLU A 102 -13.48 -17.32 -11.43
N MET A 103 -12.44 -17.33 -10.60
CA MET A 103 -12.41 -18.14 -9.37
C MET A 103 -13.41 -17.69 -8.30
N LYS A 104 -13.75 -16.40 -8.21
CA LYS A 104 -14.80 -15.92 -7.28
C LYS A 104 -16.20 -16.26 -7.77
N SER A 105 -16.46 -16.26 -9.08
CA SER A 105 -17.77 -16.65 -9.61
C SER A 105 -18.04 -18.15 -9.56
N SER A 106 -17.01 -18.99 -9.49
CA SER A 106 -17.18 -20.45 -9.47
C SER A 106 -17.31 -21.04 -8.06
N ALA A 107 -17.05 -20.26 -7.01
CA ALA A 107 -17.13 -20.70 -5.61
C ALA A 107 -18.52 -20.51 -4.96
N GLU A 108 -19.43 -19.75 -5.59
CA GLU A 108 -20.83 -19.59 -5.16
C GLU A 108 -21.81 -20.52 -5.89
N ALA A 109 -21.33 -21.42 -6.75
CA ALA A 109 -22.15 -22.31 -7.58
C ALA A 109 -21.77 -23.80 -7.45
N ALA A 110 -21.24 -24.23 -6.30
CA ALA A 110 -20.95 -25.63 -5.99
C ALA A 110 -21.47 -26.02 -4.60
#